data_AF-A0AA38LFW1-F1
#
_entry.id   AF-A0AA38LFW1-F1
#
_cell.length_a   1.000
_cell.length_b   1.000
_cell.length_c   1.000
_cell.angle_alpha   90.00
_cell.angle_beta   90.00
_cell.angle_gamma   90.00
#
_symmetry.space_group_name_H-M   'P 1'
#
loop_
_entity.id
_entity.type
_entity.pdbx_description
1 polymer ?
#
loop_
_entity_poly.entity_id
_entity_poly.type
_entity_poly.pdbx_seq_one_letter_code
_entity_poly.pdbx_strand_id
1 'polypeptide(L)' 'KGQACADTVIGQGNTTSWKMCGLDKNTSLTVFFDIAPSERSSSTLQAGNQQFFIQFQT' A
#
# COMPACT_ATOMS: atom_id res chain seq x y z
N LYS A 1 7.62 10.02 7.22
CA LYS A 1 7.24 8.89 6.33
C LYS A 1 7.14 7.63 7.17
N GLY A 2 5.98 6.95 7.20
CA GLY A 2 5.81 5.69 7.94
C GLY A 2 6.37 4.49 7.17
N GLN A 3 6.54 3.35 7.83
CA GLN A 3 7.11 2.12 7.24
C GLN A 3 6.34 1.63 5.99
N ALA A 4 5.03 1.89 5.92
CA ALA A 4 4.18 1.46 4.81
C ALA A 4 4.21 2.40 3.59
N CYS A 5 5.00 3.48 3.61
CA CYS A 5 5.07 4.40 2.50
C CYS A 5 6.19 3.99 1.52
N ALA A 6 5.88 3.88 0.23
CA ALA A 6 6.84 3.52 -0.80
C ALA A 6 7.87 4.64 -1.05
N ASP A 7 9.08 4.28 -1.49
CA ASP A 7 10.08 5.25 -1.95
C ASP A 7 9.69 5.86 -3.31
N THR A 8 9.08 5.06 -4.17
CA THR A 8 8.50 5.53 -5.44
C THR A 8 7.22 6.33 -5.16
N VAL A 9 7.20 7.60 -5.56
CA VAL A 9 6.05 8.50 -5.37
C VAL A 9 5.20 8.54 -6.64
N ILE A 10 3.91 8.24 -6.51
CA ILE A 10 2.90 8.35 -7.59
C ILE A 10 1.78 9.29 -7.11
N GLY A 11 1.46 10.31 -7.90
CA GLY A 11 0.38 11.27 -7.59
C GLY A 11 0.62 12.02 -6.28
N GLN A 12 -0.42 12.11 -5.43
CA GLN A 12 -0.33 12.66 -4.07
C GLN A 12 0.29 11.65 -3.10
N GLY A 13 1.53 11.22 -3.36
CA GLY A 13 2.22 10.18 -2.58
C GLY A 13 3.01 10.70 -1.38
N ASN A 14 4.04 9.94 -0.98
CA ASN A 14 4.85 10.17 0.23
C ASN A 14 4.03 10.22 1.55
N THR A 15 2.82 9.68 1.52
CA THR A 15 1.92 9.52 2.66
C THR A 15 1.10 8.24 2.48
N THR A 16 0.55 7.73 3.58
CA THR A 16 -0.48 6.67 3.61
C THR A 16 -1.78 7.18 4.21
N SER A 17 -1.89 8.50 4.39
CA SER A 17 -3.06 9.16 4.97
C SER A 17 -3.34 10.45 4.21
N TRP A 18 -4.59 10.63 3.80
CA TRP A 18 -5.06 11.77 3.02
C TRP A 18 -6.24 12.42 3.72
N LYS A 19 -6.28 13.75 3.69
CA LYS A 19 -7.44 14.52 4.13
C LYS A 19 -8.30 14.86 2.92
N MET A 20 -9.55 14.42 2.93
CA MET A 20 -10.54 14.79 1.92
C MET A 20 -11.53 15.76 2.56
N CYS A 21 -11.62 16.99 2.04
CA CYS A 21 -12.51 18.03 2.58
C CYS A 21 -14.00 17.76 2.27
N GLY A 22 -14.28 16.92 1.27
CA GLY A 22 -15.60 16.44 0.93
C GLY A 22 -15.48 15.12 0.17
N LEU A 23 -16.36 14.18 0.50
CA LEU A 23 -16.52 12.90 -0.18
C LEU A 23 -18.01 12.66 -0.37
N ASP A 24 -18.38 12.12 -1.52
CA ASP A 24 -19.73 11.67 -1.80
C ASP A 24 -19.73 10.21 -2.31
N LYS A 25 -20.92 9.68 -2.57
CA LYS A 25 -21.09 8.30 -3.07
C LYS A 25 -20.50 8.03 -4.46
N ASN A 26 -20.16 9.08 -5.20
CA ASN A 26 -19.58 8.98 -6.55
C ASN A 26 -18.06 9.13 -6.51
N THR A 27 -17.48 9.46 -5.35
CA THR A 27 -16.05 9.67 -5.20
C THR A 27 -15.34 8.31 -5.19
N SER A 28 -14.41 8.12 -6.13
CA SER A 28 -13.54 6.94 -6.21
C SER A 28 -12.09 7.37 -6.12
N LEU A 29 -11.29 6.63 -5.35
CA LEU A 29 -9.86 6.89 -5.17
C LEU A 29 -9.06 5.74 -5.80
N THR A 30 -7.96 6.09 -6.46
CA THR A 30 -6.98 5.12 -6.97
C THR A 30 -5.76 5.14 -6.07
N VAL A 31 -5.41 3.98 -5.49
CA VAL A 31 -4.26 3.81 -4.60
C VAL A 31 -3.27 2.85 -5.23
N PHE A 32 -2.01 3.26 -5.35
CA PHE A 32 -0.93 2.45 -5.90
C PHE A 32 -0.09 1.87 -4.77
N PHE A 33 0.26 0.59 -4.89
CA PHE A 33 1.09 -0.13 -3.94
C PHE A 33 2.36 -0.61 -4.64
N ASP A 34 3.48 -0.56 -3.93
CA ASP A 34 4.73 -1.18 -4.33
C ASP A 34 4.93 -2.47 -3.52
N ILE A 35 5.39 -3.53 -4.17
CA ILE A 35 5.63 -4.81 -3.49
C ILE A 35 7.03 -4.74 -2.90
N ALA A 36 7.08 -4.56 -1.57
CA ALA A 36 8.35 -4.56 -0.86
C ALA A 36 9.06 -5.92 -1.01
N PRO A 37 10.36 -5.94 -1.33
CA PRO A 37 11.12 -7.18 -1.44
C PRO A 37 11.14 -7.92 -0.10
N SER A 38 10.95 -9.24 -0.12
CA SER A 38 11.08 -10.05 1.09
C SER A 38 12.56 -10.26 1.40
N GLU A 39 13.02 -9.97 2.62
CA GLU A 39 14.38 -10.33 3.06
C GLU A 39 14.60 -11.85 3.14
N ARG A 40 13.55 -12.68 3.02
CA ARG A 40 13.62 -14.14 3.09
C ARG A 40 14.13 -14.74 1.79
N SER A 41 15.41 -14.51 1.52
CA SER A 41 16.16 -15.09 0.40
C SER A 41 16.69 -16.49 0.74
N SER A 42 15.89 -17.45 1.25
CA SER A 42 16.40 -18.84 1.42
C SER A 42 15.36 -19.91 1.83
N SER A 43 14.21 -20.02 1.17
CA SER A 43 13.52 -21.33 1.13
C SER A 43 12.44 -21.36 0.06
N THR A 44 12.81 -21.90 -1.09
CA THR A 44 11.95 -22.27 -2.23
C THR A 44 10.87 -23.32 -1.88
N LEU A 45 10.60 -23.58 -0.59
CA LEU A 45 9.62 -24.55 -0.10
C LEU A 45 8.46 -23.92 0.69
N GLN A 46 8.47 -22.60 0.97
CA GLN A 46 7.40 -21.90 1.73
C GLN A 46 6.76 -20.71 1.02
N ALA A 47 7.09 -20.46 -0.26
CA ALA A 47 6.53 -19.35 -1.03
C ALA A 47 5.03 -19.51 -1.37
N GLY A 48 4.43 -20.68 -1.12
CA GLY A 48 3.07 -21.00 -1.55
C GLY A 48 1.92 -20.27 -0.85
N ASN A 49 2.16 -19.55 0.25
CA ASN A 49 1.08 -18.99 1.10
C ASN A 49 1.31 -17.54 1.60
N GLN A 50 2.11 -16.72 0.90
CA GLN A 50 2.22 -15.30 1.29
C GLN A 50 0.96 -14.52 0.86
N GLN A 51 0.15 -14.13 1.84
CA GLN A 51 -1.01 -13.26 1.65
C GLN A 51 -0.65 -11.83 2.05
N PHE A 52 -1.10 -10.85 1.26
CA PHE A 52 -0.98 -9.43 1.55
C PHE A 52 -2.33 -8.89 1.99
N PHE A 53 -2.35 -8.11 3.07
CA PHE A 53 -3.56 -7.53 3.64
C PHE A 53 -3.52 -6.01 3.51
N ILE A 54 -4.66 -5.42 3.18
CA ILE A 54 -4.82 -3.97 3.02
C ILE A 54 -6.07 -3.56 3.82
N GLN A 55 -5.95 -2.51 4.62
CA GLN A 55 -7.06 -1.89 5.32
C GLN A 55 -7.17 -0.42 4.93
N PHE A 56 -8.34 -0.01 4.46
CA PHE A 56 -8.67 1.40 4.28
C PHE A 56 -9.45 1.89 5.51
N GLN A 57 -8.87 2.86 6.22
CA GLN A 57 -9.57 3.60 7.26
C GLN A 57 -9.96 4.95 6.68
N THR A 58 -11.26 5.21 6.60
CA THR A 58 -11.83 6.48 6.11
C THR A 58 -12.54 7.18 7.26
#